data_AF-A0A1Q7IUE2-F1
#
_entry.id   AF-A0A1Q7IUE2-F1
#
_cell.length_a   1.000
_cell.length_b   1.000
_cell.length_c   1.000
_cell.angle_alpha   90.00
_cell.angle_beta   90.00
_cell.angle_gamma   90.00
#
_symmetry.space_group_name_H-M   'P 1'
#
loop_
_entity.id
_entity.type
_entity.pdbx_description
1 polymer ?
#
loop_
_entity_poly.entity_id
_entity_poly.type
_entity_poly.pdbx_seq_one_letter_code
_entity_poly.pdbx_strand_id
1 'polypeptide(L)'
;MIDHTSTRIEQQESALRRQNRRRYAFQRMLDATDRVLWQLEEMNRDGVKNVPAPLRAELREAVDLMPDQVREPLRDTGRVQDTLDSLFEVQERLFRWRFPDWDDTEPDDFDYAS
;
A
#
# COMPACT_ATOMS: atom_id res chain seq x y z
N MET A 1 21.16 20.47 37.06
CA MET A 1 19.73 20.08 37.05
C MET A 1 19.11 20.44 35.69
N ILE A 2 19.59 19.81 34.60
CA ILE A 2 19.17 20.04 33.18
C ILE A 2 19.11 18.69 32.41
N ASP A 3 18.85 17.54 33.06
CA ASP A 3 18.89 16.23 32.36
C ASP A 3 17.52 15.66 31.96
N HIS A 4 16.42 16.17 32.52
CA HIS A 4 15.08 15.63 32.26
C HIS A 4 14.42 16.18 30.99
N THR A 5 14.79 17.38 30.53
CA THR A 5 14.26 18.01 29.31
C THR A 5 14.91 17.47 28.05
N SER A 6 16.24 17.30 28.02
CA SER A 6 16.96 16.76 26.84
C SER A 6 16.53 15.33 26.51
N THR A 7 16.41 14.47 27.53
CA THR A 7 15.98 13.08 27.35
C THR A 7 14.55 12.99 26.79
N ARG A 8 13.65 13.89 27.22
CA ARG A 8 12.25 13.93 26.74
C ARG A 8 12.16 14.45 25.30
N ILE A 9 13.00 15.41 24.91
CA ILE A 9 13.08 15.93 23.54
C ILE A 9 13.64 14.87 22.59
N GLU A 10 14.70 14.14 22.98
CA GLU A 10 15.25 13.05 22.16
C GLU A 10 14.26 11.89 21.98
N GLN A 11 13.49 11.56 23.01
CA GLN A 11 12.41 10.56 22.92
C GLN A 11 11.29 11.03 22.00
N GLN A 12 10.94 12.31 22.03
CA GLN A 12 9.93 12.89 21.13
C GLN A 12 10.43 12.95 19.68
N GLU A 13 11.67 13.35 19.43
CA GLU A 13 12.26 13.36 18.09
C GLU A 13 12.39 11.96 17.49
N SER A 14 12.81 10.97 18.28
CA SER A 14 12.92 9.58 17.82
C SER A 14 11.56 8.97 17.50
N ALA A 15 10.52 9.26 18.30
CA ALA A 15 9.15 8.89 18.03
C ALA A 15 8.62 9.54 16.75
N LEU A 16 8.84 10.86 16.56
CA LEU A 16 8.47 11.59 15.34
C LEU A 16 9.17 11.04 14.09
N ARG A 17 10.49 10.77 14.17
CA ARG A 17 11.24 10.15 13.07
C ARG A 17 10.73 8.75 12.75
N ARG A 18 10.31 7.96 13.74
CA ARG A 18 9.72 6.63 13.53
C ARG A 18 8.34 6.73 12.87
N GLN A 19 7.50 7.66 13.31
CA GLN A 19 6.19 7.91 12.73
C GLN A 19 6.30 8.39 11.27
N ASN A 20 7.17 9.35 11.00
CA ASN A 20 7.42 9.85 9.64
C ASN A 20 7.94 8.75 8.72
N ARG A 21 8.91 7.93 9.18
CA ARG A 21 9.40 6.78 8.39
C ARG A 21 8.29 5.80 8.03
N ARG A 22 7.39 5.48 8.97
CA ARG A 22 6.24 4.60 8.70
C ARG A 22 5.26 5.22 7.71
N ARG A 23 4.97 6.53 7.84
CA ARG A 23 4.11 7.27 6.91
C ARG A 23 4.69 7.26 5.48
N TYR A 24 5.97 7.57 5.33
CA TYR A 24 6.61 7.57 4.02
C TYR A 24 6.74 6.17 3.42
N ALA A 25 6.97 5.13 4.23
CA ALA A 25 6.98 3.75 3.74
C ALA A 25 5.61 3.35 3.20
N PHE A 26 4.53 3.64 3.93
CA PHE A 26 3.16 3.39 3.49
C PHE A 26 2.85 4.07 2.16
N GLN A 27 3.10 5.39 2.06
CA GLN A 27 2.80 6.14 0.84
C GLN A 27 3.55 5.58 -0.37
N ARG A 28 4.86 5.26 -0.21
CA ARG A 28 5.65 4.68 -1.30
C ARG A 28 5.12 3.32 -1.77
N MET A 29 4.68 2.48 -0.84
CA MET A 29 4.10 1.17 -1.16
C MET A 29 2.76 1.33 -1.91
N LEU A 30 1.92 2.27 -1.46
CA LEU A 30 0.64 2.58 -2.10
C LEU A 30 0.84 3.13 -3.53
N ASP A 31 1.68 4.16 -3.68
CA ASP A 31 1.97 4.78 -4.97
C ASP A 31 2.52 3.77 -6.00
N ALA A 32 3.35 2.83 -5.54
CA ALA A 32 3.91 1.77 -6.39
C ALA A 32 2.83 0.81 -6.89
N THR A 33 1.87 0.44 -6.04
CA THR A 33 0.74 -0.43 -6.45
C THR A 33 -0.32 0.29 -7.27
N ASP A 34 -0.63 1.56 -6.99
CA ASP A 34 -1.64 2.33 -7.72
C ASP A 34 -1.28 2.46 -9.20
N ARG A 35 0.01 2.68 -9.50
CA ARG A 35 0.50 2.76 -10.88
C ARG A 35 0.29 1.46 -11.64
N VAL A 36 0.49 0.31 -10.99
CA VAL A 36 0.30 -1.00 -11.62
C VAL A 36 -1.19 -1.31 -11.74
N LEU A 37 -1.99 -0.96 -10.73
CA LEU A 37 -3.44 -1.12 -10.72
C LEU A 37 -4.07 -0.40 -11.90
N TRP A 38 -3.71 0.86 -12.13
CA TRP A 38 -4.22 1.65 -13.25
C TRP A 38 -3.96 1.00 -14.61
N GLN A 39 -2.76 0.43 -14.81
CA GLN A 39 -2.43 -0.31 -16.04
C GLN A 39 -3.25 -1.60 -16.17
N LEU A 40 -3.44 -2.34 -15.08
CA LEU A 40 -4.28 -3.55 -15.08
C LEU A 40 -5.75 -3.23 -15.37
N GLU A 41 -6.27 -2.12 -14.86
CA GLU A 41 -7.62 -1.64 -15.13
C GLU A 41 -7.82 -1.25 -16.60
N GLU A 42 -6.86 -0.53 -17.19
CA GLU A 42 -6.86 -0.18 -18.61
C GLU A 42 -6.85 -1.46 -19.46
N MET A 43 -5.96 -2.40 -19.15
CA MET A 43 -5.90 -3.70 -19.81
C MET A 43 -7.21 -4.49 -19.69
N ASN A 44 -7.83 -4.52 -18.51
CA ASN A 44 -9.10 -5.22 -18.29
C ASN A 44 -10.22 -4.57 -19.10
N ARG A 45 -10.27 -3.24 -19.13
CA ARG A 45 -11.22 -2.45 -19.93
C ARG A 45 -11.07 -2.72 -21.43
N ASP A 46 -9.83 -2.82 -21.90
CA ASP A 46 -9.50 -3.13 -23.30
C ASP A 46 -9.67 -4.63 -23.64
N GLY A 47 -10.06 -5.45 -22.66
CA GLY A 47 -10.31 -6.88 -22.84
C GLY A 47 -9.04 -7.73 -22.95
N VAL A 48 -7.87 -7.18 -22.64
CA VAL A 48 -6.60 -7.91 -22.61
C VAL A 48 -6.65 -8.99 -21.54
N LYS A 49 -6.25 -10.21 -21.90
CA LYS A 49 -6.39 -11.37 -21.01
C LYS A 49 -5.17 -11.65 -20.15
N ASN A 50 -3.98 -11.33 -20.65
CA ASN A 50 -2.73 -11.68 -19.99
C ASN A 50 -1.87 -10.45 -19.68
N VAL A 51 -1.29 -10.43 -18.49
CA VAL A 51 -0.36 -9.41 -18.02
C VAL A 51 1.02 -9.61 -18.70
N PRO A 52 1.57 -8.59 -19.38
CA PRO A 52 2.91 -8.64 -19.94
C PRO A 52 3.96 -8.94 -18.88
N ALA A 53 5.00 -9.68 -19.27
CA ALA A 53 6.10 -10.01 -18.36
C ALA A 53 6.78 -8.80 -17.69
N PRO A 54 6.99 -7.65 -18.39
CA PRO A 54 7.54 -6.46 -17.74
C PRO A 54 6.66 -5.92 -16.61
N LEU A 55 5.34 -5.87 -16.83
CA LEU A 55 4.38 -5.40 -15.82
C LEU A 55 4.29 -6.37 -14.63
N ARG A 56 4.41 -7.68 -14.88
CA ARG A 56 4.52 -8.68 -13.80
C ARG A 56 5.78 -8.49 -12.96
N ALA A 57 6.90 -8.13 -13.57
CA ALA A 57 8.13 -7.85 -12.84
C ALA A 57 7.99 -6.58 -11.99
N GLU A 58 7.47 -5.49 -12.56
CA GLU A 58 7.18 -4.25 -11.84
C GLU A 58 6.25 -4.48 -10.64
N LEU A 59 5.21 -5.30 -10.82
CA LEU A 59 4.30 -5.67 -9.74
C LEU A 59 5.01 -6.41 -8.60
N ARG A 60 5.87 -7.39 -8.93
CA ARG A 60 6.64 -8.13 -7.91
C ARG A 60 7.57 -7.20 -7.14
N GLU A 61 8.27 -6.31 -7.85
CA GLU A 61 9.15 -5.31 -7.23
C GLU A 61 8.38 -4.36 -6.31
N ALA A 62 7.18 -3.93 -6.72
CA ALA A 62 6.33 -3.07 -5.91
C ALA A 62 5.89 -3.74 -4.60
N VAL A 63 5.45 -5.00 -4.65
CA VAL A 63 4.99 -5.73 -3.45
C VAL A 63 6.12 -6.27 -2.57
N ASP A 64 7.33 -6.43 -3.10
CA ASP A 64 8.50 -6.91 -2.34
C ASP A 64 8.93 -5.94 -1.22
N LEU A 65 8.51 -4.68 -1.31
CA LEU A 65 8.71 -3.69 -0.26
C LEU A 65 7.72 -3.84 0.91
N MET A 66 6.69 -4.68 0.76
CA MET A 66 5.61 -4.86 1.72
C MET A 66 5.89 -6.00 2.71
N PRO A 67 5.28 -5.97 3.92
CA PRO A 67 5.29 -7.11 4.82
C PRO A 67 4.70 -8.37 4.16
N ASP A 68 5.21 -9.55 4.52
CA ASP A 68 4.80 -10.84 3.93
C ASP A 68 3.28 -11.07 3.94
N GLN A 69 2.65 -10.80 5.08
CA GLN A 69 1.20 -10.92 5.27
C GLN A 69 0.37 -10.00 4.35
N VAL A 70 0.96 -8.89 3.87
CA VAL A 70 0.32 -7.93 2.96
C VAL A 70 0.45 -8.42 1.52
N ARG A 71 1.63 -8.92 1.11
CA ARG A 71 1.88 -9.37 -0.27
C ARG A 71 1.38 -10.79 -0.59
N GLU A 72 1.13 -11.62 0.43
CA GLU A 72 0.68 -13.02 0.29
C GLU A 72 -0.46 -13.25 -0.72
N PRO A 73 -1.51 -12.41 -0.81
CA PRO A 73 -2.62 -12.63 -1.74
C PRO A 73 -2.25 -12.59 -3.21
N LEU A 74 -1.11 -11.96 -3.56
CA LEU A 74 -0.77 -11.66 -4.93
C LEU A 74 -0.77 -12.93 -5.79
N ARG A 75 -1.63 -12.96 -6.81
CA ARG A 75 -1.76 -14.10 -7.73
C ARG A 75 -0.94 -13.86 -8.97
N ASP A 76 0.13 -14.61 -9.11
CA ASP A 76 1.01 -14.54 -10.28
C ASP A 76 0.59 -15.50 -11.41
N THR A 77 -0.72 -15.63 -11.67
CA THR A 77 -1.25 -16.49 -12.75
C THR A 77 -0.98 -15.90 -14.14
N GLY A 78 -0.70 -14.60 -14.19
CA GLY A 78 -0.51 -13.84 -15.43
C GLY A 78 -1.81 -13.47 -16.13
N ARG A 79 -2.99 -13.80 -15.58
CA ARG A 79 -4.28 -13.30 -16.08
C ARG A 79 -4.57 -11.93 -15.50
N VAL A 80 -5.05 -11.02 -16.34
CA VAL A 80 -5.31 -9.63 -15.92
C VAL A 80 -6.33 -9.58 -14.78
N GLN A 81 -7.45 -10.29 -14.89
CA GLN A 81 -8.49 -10.31 -13.86
C GLN A 81 -7.98 -10.85 -12.51
N ASP A 82 -7.36 -12.04 -12.52
CA ASP A 82 -6.80 -12.62 -11.29
C ASP A 82 -5.75 -11.71 -10.64
N THR A 83 -4.92 -11.04 -11.46
CA THR A 83 -3.87 -10.14 -10.98
C THR A 83 -4.49 -8.89 -10.36
N LEU A 84 -5.48 -8.29 -11.01
CA LEU A 84 -6.22 -7.12 -10.55
C LEU A 84 -6.95 -7.42 -9.23
N ASP A 85 -7.71 -8.51 -9.16
CA ASP A 85 -8.41 -8.94 -7.94
C ASP A 85 -7.44 -9.13 -6.78
N SER A 86 -6.30 -9.80 -7.04
CA SER A 86 -5.29 -10.02 -6.00
C SER A 86 -4.57 -8.75 -5.57
N LEU A 87 -4.38 -7.78 -6.47
CA LEU A 87 -3.74 -6.50 -6.17
C LEU A 87 -4.66 -5.63 -5.29
N PHE A 88 -5.97 -5.66 -5.52
CA PHE A 88 -6.95 -5.05 -4.62
C PHE A 88 -6.86 -5.64 -3.21
N GLU A 89 -6.79 -6.98 -3.07
CA GLU A 89 -6.64 -7.61 -1.76
C GLU A 89 -5.32 -7.21 -1.07
N VAL A 90 -4.22 -7.10 -1.83
CA VAL A 90 -2.93 -6.60 -1.30
C VAL A 90 -3.07 -5.17 -0.78
N GLN A 91 -3.72 -4.27 -1.54
CA GLN A 91 -3.94 -2.89 -1.10
C GLN A 91 -4.84 -2.84 0.14
N GLU A 92 -5.93 -3.59 0.19
CA GLU A 92 -6.81 -3.67 1.35
C GLU A 92 -6.02 -4.12 2.60
N ARG A 93 -5.18 -5.16 2.48
CA ARG A 93 -4.30 -5.60 3.57
C ARG A 93 -3.26 -4.54 3.94
N LEU A 94 -2.73 -3.78 2.98
CA LEU A 94 -1.82 -2.66 3.24
C LEU A 94 -2.50 -1.55 4.04
N PHE A 95 -3.75 -1.22 3.70
CA PHE A 95 -4.59 -0.27 4.44
C PHE A 95 -4.86 -0.75 5.86
N ARG A 96 -5.34 -2.00 6.05
CA ARG A 96 -5.55 -2.58 7.39
C ARG A 96 -4.27 -2.66 8.21
N TRP A 97 -3.14 -2.97 7.58
CA TRP A 97 -1.83 -2.96 8.26
C TRP A 97 -1.46 -1.55 8.77
N ARG A 98 -1.85 -0.50 8.04
CA ARG A 98 -1.60 0.90 8.42
C ARG A 98 -2.65 1.45 9.38
N PHE A 99 -3.90 1.03 9.24
CA PHE A 99 -5.08 1.48 9.95
C PHE A 99 -5.86 0.24 10.44
N PRO A 100 -5.45 -0.37 11.58
CA PRO A 100 -6.09 -1.60 12.07
C PRO A 100 -7.56 -1.44 12.45
N ASP A 101 -7.94 -0.21 12.81
CA ASP A 101 -9.31 0.17 13.17
C ASP A 101 -10.13 0.66 11.96
N TRP A 102 -9.59 0.55 10.73
CA TRP A 102 -10.31 0.90 9.52
C TRP A 102 -11.43 -0.11 9.28
N ASP A 103 -12.67 0.37 9.28
CA ASP A 103 -13.85 -0.39 8.92
C ASP A 103 -14.30 0.00 7.50
N ASP A 104 -14.11 -0.92 6.55
CA ASP A 104 -14.50 -0.73 5.14
C ASP A 104 -16.02 -0.88 4.93
N THR A 105 -16.78 -1.08 6.01
CA THR A 105 -18.25 -1.14 5.98
C THR A 105 -18.94 0.15 6.39
N GLU A 106 -18.19 1.13 6.92
CA GLU A 106 -18.71 2.48 7.15
C GLU A 106 -18.67 3.24 5.81
N PRO A 107 -19.80 3.81 5.33
CA PRO A 107 -19.78 4.64 4.14
C PRO A 107 -18.81 5.80 4.37
N ASP A 108 -17.91 6.02 3.42
CA ASP A 108 -16.95 7.12 3.42
C ASP A 108 -17.67 8.46 3.65
N ASP A 109 -17.70 8.94 4.90
CA ASP A 109 -17.95 10.34 5.27
C ASP A 109 -16.70 11.18 4.91
N PHE A 110 -16.09 10.93 3.75
CA PHE A 110 -15.15 11.87 3.15
C PHE A 110 -15.97 13.01 2.56
N ASP A 111 -16.36 13.93 3.45
CA ASP A 111 -16.81 15.26 3.09
C ASP A 111 -15.76 15.87 2.15
N TYR A 112 -16.04 15.83 0.84
CA TYR A 112 -15.38 16.65 -0.15
C TYR A 112 -15.75 18.10 0.17
N ALA A 113 -15.02 18.70 1.11
CA ALA A 113 -15.04 20.13 1.33
C ALA A 113 -14.65 20.79 -0.01
N SER A 114 -15.67 21.37 -0.65
CA SER A 114 -15.60 22.12 -1.91
C SER A 114 -14.85 23.43 -1.76
#